data_AF-A0A8T5V136-F1
#
_entry.id   AF-A0A8T5V136-F1
#
_cell.length_a   1.000
_cell.length_b   1.000
_cell.length_c   1.000
_cell.angle_alpha   90.00
_cell.angle_beta   90.00
_cell.angle_gamma   90.00
#
_symmetry.space_group_name_H-M   'P 1'
#
loop_
_entity.id
_entity.type
_entity.pdbx_description
1 polymer ?
#
loop_
_entity_poly.entity_id
_entity_poly.type
_entity_poly.pdbx_seq_one_letter_code
_entity_poly.pdbx_strand_id
1 'polypeptide(L)'
;MRQTRAAYGGPTIRVAKGVSFRMGGAAARSESHEEIKVIDQGSLILTNKRMVFIGSKRTTNIDLKKIMAITAYSDGIESQRENKQKAEYFTGTNKNNLTFTINGRQRNMPINGVILKAAIEGTITQL
;
A
#
# COMPACT_ATOMS: atom_id res chain seq x y z
N MET A 1 42.71 4.60 -15.22
CA MET A 1 41.42 5.29 -15.04
C MET A 1 40.45 4.31 -14.38
N ARG A 2 39.83 4.65 -13.24
CA ARG A 2 38.87 3.78 -12.53
C ARG A 2 37.46 4.34 -12.74
N GLN A 3 36.64 3.67 -13.55
CA GLN A 3 35.21 3.98 -13.64
C GLN A 3 34.48 3.16 -12.59
N THR A 4 33.95 3.83 -11.56
CA THR A 4 32.99 3.22 -10.64
C THR A 4 31.59 3.52 -11.16
N ARG A 5 30.92 2.52 -11.72
CA ARG A 5 29.48 2.57 -12.00
C ARG A 5 28.73 2.24 -10.72
N ALA A 6 28.25 3.27 -10.03
CA ALA A 6 27.37 3.10 -8.87
C ALA A 6 25.92 2.96 -9.36
N ALA A 7 25.46 1.71 -9.50
CA ALA A 7 24.04 1.42 -9.69
C ALA A 7 23.33 1.48 -8.33
N TYR A 8 22.78 2.65 -7.98
CA TYR A 8 22.01 2.83 -6.74
C TYR A 8 20.66 2.12 -6.86
N GLY A 9 20.50 1.00 -6.15
CA GLY A 9 19.20 0.42 -5.83
C GLY A 9 18.60 1.11 -4.61
N GLY A 10 17.35 1.57 -4.71
CA GLY A 10 16.66 2.24 -3.60
C GLY A 10 16.53 1.35 -2.35
N PRO A 11 16.14 1.96 -1.22
CA PRO A 11 16.14 1.30 0.08
C PRO A 11 15.26 0.05 0.07
N THR A 12 15.78 -1.03 0.66
CA THR A 12 15.05 -2.29 0.84
C THR A 12 14.57 -2.40 2.27
N ILE A 13 13.25 -2.46 2.48
CA ILE A 13 12.66 -2.66 3.81
C ILE A 13 12.20 -4.11 3.92
N ARG A 14 12.61 -4.80 5.00
CA ARG A 14 12.16 -6.16 5.32
C ARG A 14 10.93 -6.07 6.21
N VAL A 15 9.79 -6.54 5.70
CA VAL A 15 8.49 -6.47 6.38
C VAL A 15 8.21 -7.76 7.17
N ALA A 16 8.85 -8.88 6.76
CA ALA A 16 8.89 -10.15 7.49
C ALA A 16 10.23 -10.89 7.23
N LYS A 17 10.56 -11.90 8.04
CA LYS A 17 11.73 -12.76 7.80
C LYS A 17 11.60 -13.40 6.40
N GLY A 18 12.47 -13.03 5.47
CA GLY A 18 12.48 -13.56 4.10
C GLY A 18 11.73 -12.75 3.04
N VAL A 19 10.96 -11.71 3.42
CA VAL A 19 10.27 -10.83 2.45
C VAL A 19 10.99 -9.48 2.40
N SER A 20 11.67 -9.22 1.28
CA SER A 20 12.39 -7.97 1.01
C SER A 20 11.75 -7.21 -0.13
N PHE A 21 11.32 -5.97 0.12
CA PHE A 21 10.79 -5.09 -0.93
C PHE A 21 11.87 -4.10 -1.35
N ARG A 22 12.22 -4.10 -2.65
CA ARG A 22 13.12 -3.11 -3.23
C ARG A 22 12.29 -1.90 -3.67
N MET A 23 12.46 -0.77 -3.00
CA MET A 23 11.83 0.49 -3.41
C MET A 23 12.64 1.11 -4.57
N GLY A 24 12.58 0.50 -5.75
CA GLY A 24 12.98 1.17 -6.99
C GLY A 24 11.96 2.25 -7.35
N GLY A 25 12.40 3.38 -7.90
CA GLY A 25 11.57 4.56 -8.14
C GLY A 25 10.21 4.21 -8.77
N ALA A 26 9.17 4.26 -7.96
CA ALA A 26 7.81 4.24 -8.45
C ALA A 26 7.58 5.61 -9.10
N ALA A 27 7.51 5.64 -10.44
CA ALA A 27 6.90 6.76 -11.11
C ALA A 27 5.45 6.79 -10.63
N ALA A 28 5.13 7.69 -9.71
CA ALA A 28 3.76 8.06 -9.44
C ALA A 28 3.24 8.64 -10.75
N ARG A 29 2.61 7.81 -11.60
CA ARG A 29 1.70 8.38 -12.57
C ARG A 29 0.64 9.09 -11.75
N SER A 30 0.63 10.41 -11.84
CA SER A 30 -0.53 11.20 -11.45
C SER A 30 -1.61 10.83 -12.45
N GLU A 31 -2.25 9.69 -12.24
CA GLU A 31 -3.45 9.30 -12.96
C GLU A 31 -4.54 10.22 -12.41
N SER A 32 -5.03 11.12 -13.27
CA SER A 32 -6.18 11.96 -12.99
C SER A 32 -7.31 11.05 -12.55
N HIS A 33 -7.74 11.20 -11.30
CA HIS A 33 -8.84 10.43 -10.74
C HIS A 33 -10.08 10.74 -11.57
N GLU A 34 -10.45 9.87 -12.52
CA GLU A 34 -11.79 9.87 -13.11
C GLU A 34 -12.76 9.91 -11.95
N GLU A 35 -13.48 11.03 -11.84
CA GLU A 35 -14.30 11.51 -10.72
C GLU A 35 -14.62 10.44 -9.65
N ILE A 36 -13.64 10.17 -8.76
CA ILE A 36 -13.87 9.24 -7.65
C ILE A 36 -14.80 9.94 -6.67
N LYS A 37 -16.10 9.70 -6.82
CA LYS A 37 -17.09 10.17 -5.86
C LYS A 37 -16.88 9.45 -4.54
N VAL A 38 -16.68 10.21 -3.46
CA VAL A 38 -16.56 9.67 -2.11
C VAL A 38 -17.85 8.91 -1.76
N ILE A 39 -17.76 7.58 -1.69
CA ILE A 39 -18.90 6.70 -1.40
C ILE A 39 -19.16 6.68 0.12
N ASP A 40 -18.10 6.57 0.91
CA ASP A 40 -18.14 6.42 2.36
C ASP A 40 -16.81 6.89 2.98
N GLN A 41 -16.81 7.17 4.28
CA GLN A 41 -15.63 7.56 5.06
C GLN A 41 -15.53 6.67 6.29
N GLY A 42 -14.29 6.30 6.66
CA GLY A 42 -14.05 5.47 7.83
C GLY A 42 -12.65 4.88 7.87
N SER A 43 -12.52 3.73 8.54
CA SER A 43 -11.24 3.12 8.86
C SER A 43 -10.93 1.94 7.96
N LEU A 44 -9.71 1.91 7.41
CA LEU A 44 -9.16 0.75 6.72
C LEU A 44 -8.28 -0.05 7.68
N ILE A 45 -8.62 -1.31 7.90
CA ILE A 45 -7.97 -2.22 8.84
C ILE A 45 -7.37 -3.37 8.05
N LEU A 46 -6.09 -3.63 8.24
CA LEU A 46 -5.40 -4.79 7.70
C LEU A 46 -5.16 -5.81 8.81
N THR A 47 -5.56 -7.06 8.57
CA THR A 47 -5.28 -8.22 9.43
C THR A 47 -4.48 -9.24 8.65
N ASN A 48 -4.10 -10.34 9.30
CA ASN A 48 -3.38 -11.45 8.65
C ASN A 48 -4.14 -12.12 7.49
N LYS A 49 -5.48 -12.10 7.50
CA LYS A 49 -6.30 -12.80 6.48
C LYS A 49 -7.23 -11.87 5.72
N ARG A 50 -7.50 -10.68 6.23
CA ARG A 50 -8.54 -9.78 5.71
C ARG A 50 -8.07 -8.34 5.68
N MET A 51 -8.46 -7.62 4.64
CA MET A 51 -8.52 -6.17 4.61
C MET A 51 -9.98 -5.74 4.80
N VAL A 52 -10.27 -4.97 5.84
CA VAL A 52 -11.61 -4.57 6.21
C VAL A 52 -11.71 -3.05 6.20
N PHE A 53 -12.63 -2.52 5.41
CA PHE A 53 -13.02 -1.13 5.48
C PHE A 53 -14.30 -1.01 6.30
N ILE A 54 -14.25 -0.23 7.39
CA ILE A 54 -15.41 0.08 8.23
C ILE A 54 -15.77 1.53 7.97
N GLY A 55 -16.76 1.74 7.11
CA GLY A 55 -17.31 3.06 6.83
C GLY A 55 -18.58 3.35 7.61
N SER A 56 -18.99 4.62 7.60
CA SER A 56 -20.24 5.09 8.21
C SER A 56 -21.51 4.48 7.59
N LYS A 57 -21.47 4.11 6.30
CA LYS A 57 -22.62 3.57 5.56
C LYS A 57 -22.53 2.06 5.40
N ARG A 58 -21.32 1.53 5.19
CA ARG A 58 -21.12 0.09 4.99
C ARG A 58 -19.76 -0.40 5.47
N THR A 59 -19.73 -1.66 5.88
CA THR A 59 -18.50 -2.41 6.10
C THR A 59 -18.19 -3.26 4.86
N THR A 60 -16.96 -3.17 4.36
CA THR A 60 -16.46 -4.00 3.26
C THR A 60 -15.38 -4.92 3.79
N ASN A 61 -15.60 -6.22 3.72
CA ASN A 61 -14.64 -7.25 4.14
C ASN A 61 -14.04 -7.92 2.89
N ILE A 62 -12.72 -7.82 2.75
CA ILE A 62 -11.95 -8.37 1.64
C ILE A 62 -11.04 -9.46 2.20
N ASP A 63 -11.27 -10.71 1.77
CA ASP A 63 -10.31 -11.78 1.99
C ASP A 63 -9.05 -11.49 1.16
N LEU A 64 -7.88 -11.48 1.82
CA LEU A 64 -6.61 -11.21 1.17
C LEU A 64 -6.31 -12.22 0.04
N LYS A 65 -6.80 -13.46 0.15
CA LYS A 65 -6.63 -14.49 -0.89
C LYS A 65 -7.38 -14.17 -2.19
N LYS A 66 -8.41 -13.31 -2.12
CA LYS A 66 -9.22 -12.92 -3.28
C LYS A 66 -8.70 -11.67 -3.96
N ILE A 67 -7.67 -11.02 -3.40
CA ILE A 67 -7.06 -9.83 -3.99
C ILE A 67 -6.21 -10.28 -5.17
N MET A 68 -6.56 -9.79 -6.36
CA MET A 68 -5.87 -10.10 -7.61
C MET A 68 -4.77 -9.08 -7.91
N ALA A 69 -5.02 -7.81 -7.60
CA ALA A 69 -4.04 -6.74 -7.79
C ALA A 69 -4.26 -5.61 -6.77
N ILE A 70 -3.14 -5.02 -6.34
CA ILE A 70 -3.09 -3.77 -5.58
C ILE A 70 -2.25 -2.74 -6.33
N THR A 71 -2.86 -1.60 -6.63
CA THR A 71 -2.18 -0.44 -7.20
C THR A 71 -2.01 0.62 -6.12
N ALA A 72 -0.78 1.15 -5.98
CA ALA A 72 -0.45 2.17 -5.01
C ALA A 72 -0.56 3.57 -5.61
N TYR A 73 -1.18 4.50 -4.88
CA TYR A 73 -1.25 5.92 -5.19
C TYR A 73 -0.60 6.76 -4.09
N SER A 74 -0.44 8.06 -4.31
CA SER A 74 0.16 8.99 -3.34
C SER A 74 -0.64 9.09 -2.03
N ASP A 75 -1.95 8.89 -2.10
CA ASP A 75 -2.91 9.12 -1.02
C ASP A 75 -3.71 7.87 -0.65
N GLY A 76 -3.43 6.72 -1.26
CA GLY A 76 -4.25 5.53 -1.06
C GLY A 76 -3.87 4.35 -1.96
N ILE A 77 -4.78 3.39 -2.05
CA ILE A 77 -4.64 2.20 -2.89
C ILE A 77 -5.90 1.94 -3.71
N GLU A 78 -5.72 1.26 -4.83
CA GLU A 78 -6.79 0.56 -5.54
C GLU A 78 -6.65 -0.93 -5.27
N SER A 79 -7.78 -1.59 -4.96
CA SER A 79 -7.88 -3.03 -4.81
C SER A 79 -8.77 -3.60 -5.91
N GLN A 80 -8.23 -4.59 -6.63
CA GLN A 80 -8.98 -5.45 -7.54
C GLN A 80 -9.08 -6.84 -6.92
N ARG A 81 -10.28 -7.42 -6.93
CA ARG A 81 -10.56 -8.71 -6.28
C ARG A 81 -11.47 -9.58 -7.13
N GLU A 82 -11.39 -10.89 -6.90
CA GLU A 82 -12.25 -11.86 -7.56
C GLU A 82 -13.74 -11.54 -7.39
N ASN A 83 -14.53 -11.91 -8.40
CA ASN A 83 -15.99 -11.72 -8.42
C ASN A 83 -16.44 -10.26 -8.24
N LYS A 84 -15.57 -9.29 -8.55
CA LYS A 84 -15.91 -7.88 -8.56
C LYS A 84 -15.27 -7.17 -9.75
N GLN A 85 -16.12 -6.72 -10.68
CA GLN A 85 -15.68 -6.05 -11.91
C GLN A 85 -15.13 -4.65 -11.68
N LYS A 86 -15.68 -3.91 -10.70
CA LYS A 86 -15.26 -2.54 -10.39
C LYS A 86 -14.22 -2.52 -9.27
N ALA A 87 -13.07 -1.92 -9.56
CA ALA A 87 -12.02 -1.70 -8.58
C ALA A 87 -12.51 -0.83 -7.41
N GLU A 88 -11.91 -1.06 -6.24
CA GLU A 88 -12.21 -0.31 -5.02
C GLU A 88 -11.04 0.58 -4.66
N TYR A 89 -11.30 1.89 -4.58
CA TYR A 89 -10.31 2.89 -4.20
C TYR A 89 -10.46 3.24 -2.72
N PHE A 90 -9.35 3.16 -1.98
CA PHE A 90 -9.25 3.56 -0.57
C PHE A 90 -8.25 4.70 -0.47
N THR A 91 -8.74 5.94 -0.43
CA THR A 91 -7.95 7.17 -0.50
C THR A 91 -7.94 7.93 0.83
N GLY A 92 -7.12 8.98 0.92
CA GLY A 92 -6.96 9.81 2.12
C GLY A 92 -6.15 9.17 3.25
N THR A 93 -5.41 8.10 2.97
CA THR A 93 -4.61 7.39 3.98
C THR A 93 -3.37 8.17 4.38
N ASN A 94 -2.87 9.03 3.50
CA ASN A 94 -1.73 9.91 3.70
C ASN A 94 -1.95 11.01 4.76
N LYS A 95 -3.17 11.16 5.29
CA LYS A 95 -3.48 12.08 6.40
C LYS A 95 -2.93 11.59 7.74
N ASN A 96 -2.69 10.28 7.86
CA ASN A 96 -2.07 9.68 9.03
C ASN A 96 -0.59 9.42 8.75
N ASN A 97 0.23 9.43 9.81
CA ASN A 97 1.65 9.13 9.69
C ASN A 97 2.01 7.84 10.40
N LEU A 98 2.88 7.05 9.76
CA LEU A 98 3.58 5.93 10.36
C LEU A 98 4.95 6.40 10.83
N THR A 99 5.25 6.10 12.09
CA THR A 99 6.59 6.32 12.63
C THR A 99 7.33 5.00 12.67
N PHE A 100 8.51 4.96 12.06
CA PHE A 100 9.34 3.76 12.02
C PHE A 100 10.80 4.10 12.24
N THR A 101 11.57 3.12 12.71
CA THR A 101 13.01 3.28 12.96
C THR A 101 13.80 2.55 11.88
N ILE A 102 14.51 3.30 11.03
CA ILE A 102 15.47 2.74 10.07
C ILE A 102 16.87 3.07 10.57
N ASN A 103 17.72 2.04 10.74
CA ASN A 103 19.11 2.19 11.18
C ASN A 103 19.26 3.00 12.48
N GLY A 104 18.37 2.75 13.46
CA GLY A 104 18.36 3.47 14.74
C GLY A 104 17.79 4.89 14.69
N ARG A 105 17.39 5.39 13.52
CA ARG A 105 16.79 6.72 13.37
C ARG A 105 15.28 6.62 13.11
N GLN A 106 14.51 7.26 13.99
CA GLN A 106 13.07 7.38 13.85
C GLN A 106 12.74 8.33 12.69
N ARG A 107 11.83 7.91 11.82
CA ARG A 107 11.31 8.66 10.68
C ARG A 107 9.80 8.62 10.74
N ASN A 108 9.20 9.79 10.58
CA ASN A 108 7.76 9.94 10.42
C ASN A 108 7.46 10.05 8.93
N MET A 109 6.63 9.16 8.39
CA MET A 109 6.21 9.20 7.01
C MET A 109 4.70 9.06 6.89
N PRO A 110 4.05 9.79 5.97
CA PRO A 110 2.63 9.61 5.71
C PRO A 110 2.35 8.19 5.24
N ILE A 111 1.21 7.64 5.64
CA ILE A 111 0.75 6.32 5.18
C ILE A 111 0.24 6.46 3.75
N ASN A 112 1.16 6.47 2.80
CA ASN A 112 0.83 6.50 1.38
C ASN A 112 0.52 5.10 0.83
N GLY A 113 0.09 5.03 -0.43
CA GLY A 113 -0.25 3.78 -1.09
C GLY A 113 0.90 2.79 -1.19
N VAL A 114 2.15 3.27 -1.27
CA VAL A 114 3.33 2.40 -1.37
C VAL A 114 3.50 1.59 -0.09
N ILE A 115 3.33 2.24 1.07
CA ILE A 115 3.42 1.56 2.37
C ILE A 115 2.25 0.58 2.53
N LEU A 116 1.03 0.98 2.17
CA LEU A 116 -0.14 0.11 2.26
C LEU A 116 -0.03 -1.11 1.35
N LYS A 117 0.38 -0.90 0.10
CA LYS A 117 0.64 -1.99 -0.85
C LYS A 117 1.66 -2.96 -0.30
N ALA A 118 2.79 -2.47 0.22
CA ALA A 118 3.82 -3.31 0.81
C ALA A 118 3.30 -4.11 2.02
N ALA A 119 2.49 -3.50 2.88
CA ALA A 119 1.89 -4.19 4.02
C ALA A 119 0.92 -5.31 3.56
N ILE A 120 0.09 -5.03 2.56
CA ILE A 120 -0.90 -5.99 2.03
C ILE A 120 -0.19 -7.15 1.32
N GLU A 121 0.71 -6.87 0.38
CA GLU A 121 1.47 -7.90 -0.35
C GLU A 121 2.36 -8.72 0.59
N GLY A 122 2.99 -8.07 1.58
CA GLY A 122 3.77 -8.75 2.60
C GLY A 122 2.92 -9.69 3.47
N THR A 123 1.64 -9.37 3.68
CA THR A 123 0.69 -10.25 4.37
C THR A 123 0.20 -11.37 3.47
N ILE A 124 -0.12 -11.08 2.20
CA ILE A 124 -0.54 -12.10 1.22
C ILE A 124 0.54 -13.16 1.02
N THR A 125 1.81 -12.77 1.00
CA THR A 125 2.94 -13.70 0.84
C THR A 125 3.07 -14.69 2.00
N GLN A 126 2.47 -14.38 3.16
CA GLN A 126 2.52 -15.25 4.35
C GLN A 126 1.30 -16.18 4.48
N LEU A 127 0.34 -16.13 3.56
CA LEU A 127 -0.92 -16.90 3.58
C LEU A 127 -0.80 -18.30 2.98
#